data_AF-A0A3B8XSW7-F1
#
_entry.id   AF-A0A3B8XSW7-F1
#
_cell.length_a   1.000
_cell.length_b   1.000
_cell.length_c   1.000
_cell.angle_alpha   90.00
_cell.angle_beta   90.00
_cell.angle_gamma   90.00
#
_symmetry.space_group_name_H-M   'P 1'
#
loop_
_entity.id
_entity.type
_entity.pdbx_description
1 polymer ?
#
loop_
_entity_poly.entity_id
_entity_poly.type
_entity_poly.pdbx_seq_one_letter_code
_entity_poly.pdbx_strand_id
1 'polypeptide(L)'
;MVPIIMVSGHTDIASVERARDIGISEFLSKPISARGLYERLIQVLDRPRQFVETPTYRGPDRRRRDRPFEGEDRRGAVALI
;
A
#
# COMPACT_ATOMS: atom_id res chain seq x y z
N MET A 1 -7.60 7.53 7.98
CA MET A 1 -7.08 7.82 6.63
C MET A 1 -8.09 7.34 5.60
N VAL A 2 -8.28 8.06 4.48
CA VAL A 2 -9.11 7.60 3.35
C VAL A 2 -8.23 6.78 2.40
N PRO A 3 -8.58 5.53 2.04
CA PRO A 3 -7.78 4.72 1.13
C PRO A 3 -7.79 5.29 -0.29
N ILE A 4 -6.62 5.30 -0.95
CA ILE A 4 -6.47 5.80 -2.32
C ILE A 4 -6.03 4.65 -3.23
N ILE A 5 -6.82 4.38 -4.28
CA ILE A 5 -6.47 3.45 -5.36
C ILE A 5 -5.95 4.30 -6.53
N MET A 6 -4.64 4.27 -6.79
CA MET A 6 -4.03 4.97 -7.90
C MET A 6 -4.15 4.17 -9.19
N VAL A 7 -4.45 4.85 -10.30
CA VAL A 7 -4.50 4.25 -11.64
C VAL A 7 -3.55 4.98 -12.57
N SER A 8 -2.55 4.29 -13.12
CA SER A 8 -1.49 4.90 -13.94
C SER A 8 -1.22 4.12 -15.23
N GLY A 9 -0.83 4.83 -16.29
CA GLY A 9 -0.25 4.21 -17.50
C GLY A 9 1.26 3.95 -17.38
N HIS A 10 1.91 4.51 -16.36
CA HIS A 10 3.34 4.32 -16.05
C HIS A 10 3.46 3.40 -14.84
N THR A 11 3.87 2.15 -15.08
CA THR A 11 3.75 1.04 -14.11
C THR A 11 5.04 0.25 -13.95
N ASP A 12 6.18 0.89 -14.16
CA ASP A 12 7.47 0.34 -13.74
C ASP A 12 7.52 0.18 -12.21
N ILE A 13 8.42 -0.69 -11.75
CA ILE A 13 8.55 -1.05 -10.33
C ILE A 13 8.81 0.20 -9.48
N ALA A 14 9.68 1.12 -9.94
CA ALA A 14 10.03 2.32 -9.19
C ALA A 14 8.84 3.28 -9.02
N SER A 15 7.94 3.36 -10.00
CA SER A 15 6.69 4.12 -9.89
C SER A 15 5.72 3.53 -8.88
N VAL A 16 5.58 2.20 -8.85
CA VAL A 16 4.73 1.50 -7.85
C VAL A 16 5.30 1.67 -6.44
N GLU A 17 6.61 1.55 -6.29
CA GLU A 17 7.30 1.73 -5.01
C GLU A 17 7.18 3.16 -4.50
N ARG A 18 7.42 4.16 -5.34
CA ARG A 18 7.22 5.57 -4.98
C ARG A 18 5.77 5.85 -4.59
N ALA A 19 4.80 5.38 -5.37
CA ALA A 19 3.38 5.55 -5.04
C ALA A 19 3.06 4.98 -3.65
N ARG A 20 3.52 3.77 -3.35
CA ARG A 20 3.35 3.17 -2.02
C ARG A 20 4.02 4.02 -0.94
N ASP A 21 5.25 4.45 -1.16
CA ASP A 21 6.08 5.17 -0.19
C ASP A 21 5.57 6.60 0.11
N ILE A 22 4.69 7.16 -0.74
CA ILE A 22 3.95 8.42 -0.50
C ILE A 22 2.54 8.21 0.06
N GLY A 23 2.15 6.97 0.39
CA GLY A 23 0.89 6.68 1.05
C GLY A 23 -0.24 6.14 0.18
N ILE A 24 0.01 5.79 -1.09
CA ILE A 24 -1.01 5.16 -1.93
C ILE A 24 -1.35 3.76 -1.42
N SER A 25 -2.63 3.53 -1.18
CA SER A 25 -3.14 2.29 -0.58
C SER A 25 -3.16 1.13 -1.57
N GLU A 26 -3.53 1.33 -2.83
CA GLU A 26 -3.48 0.30 -3.88
C GLU A 26 -3.17 0.92 -5.26
N PHE A 27 -2.65 0.13 -6.19
CA PHE A 27 -2.19 0.61 -7.50
C PHE A 27 -2.69 -0.30 -8.64
N LEU A 28 -3.13 0.31 -9.74
CA LEU A 28 -3.59 -0.35 -10.96
C LEU A 28 -2.92 0.24 -12.20
N SER A 29 -2.58 -0.62 -13.15
CA SER A 29 -2.16 -0.22 -14.50
C SER A 29 -3.37 0.10 -15.37
N LYS A 30 -3.20 1.07 -16.27
CA LYS A 30 -4.10 1.27 -17.42
C LYS A 30 -3.65 0.35 -18.57
N PRO A 31 -4.57 -0.22 -19.37
CA PRO A 31 -6.03 -0.18 -19.22
C PRO A 31 -6.51 -1.05 -18.05
N ILE A 32 -7.54 -0.61 -17.34
CA ILE A 32 -8.07 -1.31 -16.15
C ILE A 32 -9.11 -2.34 -16.59
N SER A 33 -9.12 -3.51 -15.95
CA SER A 33 -10.23 -4.47 -16.05
C SER A 33 -11.20 -4.31 -14.87
N ALA A 34 -12.50 -4.55 -15.10
CA ALA A 34 -13.52 -4.49 -14.04
C ALA A 34 -13.17 -5.40 -12.86
N ARG A 35 -12.67 -6.61 -13.15
CA ARG A 35 -12.16 -7.55 -12.15
C ARG A 35 -11.00 -6.97 -11.34
N GLY A 36 -10.02 -6.37 -12.00
CA GLY A 36 -8.85 -5.78 -11.33
C GLY A 36 -9.24 -4.62 -10.40
N LEU A 37 -10.19 -3.77 -10.84
CA LEU A 37 -10.73 -2.71 -9.99
C LEU A 37 -11.46 -3.29 -8.77
N TYR A 38 -12.34 -4.27 -8.99
CA TYR A 38 -13.08 -4.93 -7.91
C TYR A 38 -12.14 -5.56 -6.88
N GLU A 39 -11.09 -6.26 -7.32
CA GLU A 39 -10.10 -6.87 -6.42
C GLU A 39 -9.40 -5.82 -5.54
N ARG A 40 -9.07 -4.63 -6.07
CA ARG A 40 -8.47 -3.54 -5.27
C ARG A 40 -9.46 -2.89 -4.33
N LEU A 41 -10.72 -2.77 -4.74
CA LEU A 41 -11.78 -2.27 -3.87
C LEU A 41 -11.97 -3.18 -2.66
N ILE A 42 -12.06 -4.50 -2.88
CA ILE A 42 -12.13 -5.49 -1.79
C ILE A 42 -10.88 -5.45 -0.91
N GLN A 43 -9.68 -5.27 -1.48
CA GLN A 43 -8.46 -5.14 -0.68
C GLN A 43 -8.51 -3.93 0.27
N VAL A 44 -8.99 -2.78 -0.17
CA VAL A 44 -9.04 -1.59 0.70
C VAL A 44 -10.19 -1.61 1.71
N LEU A 45 -11.29 -2.31 1.41
CA LEU A 45 -12.46 -2.41 2.29
C LEU A 45 -12.35 -3.56 3.30
N ASP A 46 -12.11 -4.79 2.83
CA ASP A 46 -12.18 -6.00 3.65
C ASP A 46 -10.84 -6.39 4.27
N ARG A 47 -9.73 -5.96 3.65
CA ARG A 47 -8.36 -6.33 4.07
C ARG A 47 -7.43 -5.12 4.14
N PRO A 48 -7.81 -4.05 4.88
CA PRO A 48 -7.02 -2.84 4.94
C PRO A 48 -5.62 -3.15 5.50
N ARG A 49 -4.59 -2.70 4.78
CA ARG A 49 -3.21 -2.79 5.24
C ARG A 49 -2.97 -1.74 6.32
N GLN A 50 -2.25 -2.09 7.37
CA GLN A 50 -1.83 -1.14 8.40
C GLN A 50 -1.07 0.02 7.75
N PHE A 51 -1.44 1.26 8.08
CA PHE A 51 -0.64 2.43 7.69
C PHE A 51 0.52 2.59 8.64
N VAL A 52 1.74 2.66 8.10
CA VAL A 52 2.98 2.76 8.85
C VAL A 52 3.57 4.13 8.61
N GLU A 53 3.88 4.83 9.70
CA GLU A 53 4.50 6.15 9.69
C GLU A 53 5.77 6.07 10.55
N THR A 54 6.91 6.27 9.91
CA THR A 54 8.23 6.32 10.53
C THR A 54 8.99 7.51 9.92
N PRO A 55 10.10 7.96 10.51
CA PRO A 55 10.91 9.03 9.94
C PRO A 55 11.36 8.79 8.48
N THR A 56 11.39 7.52 8.03
CA THR A 56 11.89 7.12 6.70
C THR A 56 10.81 6.52 5.80
N TYR A 57 9.58 6.33 6.29
CA TYR A 57 8.53 5.68 5.53
C TYR A 57 7.14 6.15 5.94
N ARG A 58 6.30 6.50 4.97
CA ARG A 58 4.92 6.92 5.20
C ARG A 58 3.99 6.26 4.20
N GLY A 59 3.51 5.07 4.54
CA GLY A 59 2.68 4.32 3.61
C GLY A 59 2.05 3.06 4.19
N PRO A 60 1.21 2.36 3.41
CA PRO A 60 0.66 1.08 3.85
C PRO A 60 1.79 0.06 4.05
N ASP A 61 1.61 -0.91 4.96
CA ASP A 61 2.60 -1.96 5.18
C ASP A 61 2.99 -2.61 3.84
N ARG A 62 4.31 -2.69 3.62
CA ARG A 62 4.91 -3.26 2.41
C ARG A 62 4.65 -4.76 2.33
N ARG A 63 4.39 -5.42 3.47
CA ARG A 63 4.08 -6.85 3.57
C ARG A 63 2.64 -7.10 3.15
N ARG A 64 2.45 -7.98 2.16
CA ARG A 64 1.12 -8.41 1.67
C ARG A 64 0.73 -9.84 2.11
N ARG A 65 1.70 -10.62 2.58
CA ARG A 65 1.48 -12.01 3.04
C ARG A 65 1.76 -12.07 4.52
N ASP A 66 0.92 -12.80 5.23
CA ASP A 66 1.17 -13.14 6.62
C ASP A 66 2.26 -14.22 6.65
N ARG A 67 3.49 -13.79 6.95
CA ARG A 67 4.66 -14.65 7.10
C ARG A 67 5.44 -14.17 8.32
N PRO A 68 6.01 -15.10 9.10
CA PRO A 68 6.94 -14.73 10.16
C PRO A 68 8.04 -13.83 9.60
N PHE A 69 8.32 -12.74 10.29
CA PHE A 69 9.42 -11.86 9.93
C PHE A 69 10.58 -12.08 10.88
N GLU A 70 11.66 -12.61 10.35
CA GLU A 70 12.91 -12.82 11.06
C GLU A 70 13.74 -11.54 10.96
N GLY A 71 13.45 -10.59 11.86
CA GLY A 71 14.19 -9.33 11.95
C GLY A 71 13.56 -8.35 12.93
N GLU A 72 14.28 -7.27 13.22
CA GLU A 72 13.76 -6.19 14.08
C GLU A 72 12.60 -5.45 13.41
N ASP A 73 11.49 -5.31 14.13
CA ASP A 73 10.34 -4.55 13.63
C ASP A 73 10.67 -3.06 13.56
N ARG A 74 10.74 -2.53 12.34
CA ARG A 74 11.06 -1.13 12.07
C ARG A 74 9.81 -0.24 11.93
N ARG A 75 8.61 -0.78 12.08
CA ARG A 75 7.33 -0.04 11.94
C ARG A 75 7.02 0.80 13.18
N GLY A 76 8.04 1.45 13.75
CA GLY A 76 8.04 2.02 15.10
C GLY A 76 6.72 2.70 15.47
N ALA A 77 6.26 2.48 16.70
CA ALA A 77 5.03 3.07 17.21
C ALA A 77 5.16 4.59 17.30
N VAL A 78 4.92 5.30 16.18
CA VAL A 78 4.60 6.72 16.24
C VAL A 78 3.16 6.79 16.73
N ALA A 79 3.00 7.14 18.00
CA ALA A 79 1.68 7.47 18.53
C ALA A 79 1.09 8.58 17.66
N LEU A 80 -0.05 8.29 17.03
CA LEU A 80 -0.91 9.31 16.44
C LEU A 80 -1.25 10.29 17.56
N ILE A 81 -0.74 11.52 17.46
CA ILE A 81 -1.26 12.66 18.21
C ILE A 81 -2.64 12.98 17.66
#